data_AF-A0A4Y2DES4-F1
#
_entry.id   AF-A0A4Y2DES4-F1
#
_cell.length_a   1.000
_cell.length_b   1.000
_cell.length_c   1.000
_cell.angle_alpha   90.00
_cell.angle_beta   90.00
_cell.angle_gamma   90.00
#
_symmetry.space_group_name_H-M   'P 1'
#
loop_
_entity.id
_entity.type
_entity.pdbx_description
1 polymer ?
#
loop_
_entity_poly.entity_id
_entity_poly.type
_entity_poly.pdbx_seq_one_letter_code
_entity_poly.pdbx_strand_id
1 'polypeptide(L)'
;MPQHGHRKELAKNFLGNHKAENYRQIVSNLLKGYKTMGCNMSLKIHFLRSHLDFFPENLGLLSDEHGERFHQDISNMEARYQGKWNPKMLADYCWTLKRDITQAKHS
;
A
#
# COMPACT_ATOMS: atom_id res chain seq x y z
N MET A 1 -18.68 -4.48 8.79
CA MET A 1 -17.66 -4.22 7.76
C MET A 1 -17.39 -2.72 7.75
N PRO A 2 -16.15 -2.23 7.95
CA PRO A 2 -15.89 -0.81 7.72
C PRO A 2 -16.17 -0.58 6.23
N GLN A 3 -17.05 0.37 5.93
CA GLN A 3 -17.44 0.66 4.55
C GLN A 3 -16.16 0.85 3.75
N HIS A 4 -16.07 0.14 2.61
CA HIS A 4 -14.85 0.00 1.82
C HIS A 4 -14.20 1.37 1.46
N GLY A 5 -14.97 2.46 1.51
CA GLY A 5 -14.54 3.84 1.34
C GLY A 5 -13.52 4.34 2.39
N HIS A 6 -13.71 4.09 3.69
CA HIS A 6 -12.85 4.71 4.73
C HIS A 6 -11.39 4.23 4.67
N ARG A 7 -11.14 2.98 4.25
CA ARG A 7 -9.77 2.47 4.08
C ARG A 7 -9.09 3.06 2.85
N LYS A 8 -9.83 3.22 1.74
CA LYS A 8 -9.31 3.86 0.54
C LYS A 8 -8.99 5.34 0.79
N GLU A 9 -9.83 6.02 1.56
CA GLU A 9 -9.63 7.40 1.97
C GLU A 9 -8.36 7.56 2.83
N LEU A 10 -8.17 6.69 3.83
CA LEU A 10 -6.95 6.66 4.64
C LEU A 10 -5.69 6.43 3.78
N ALA A 11 -5.74 5.44 2.89
CA ALA A 11 -4.61 5.11 2.03
C ALA A 11 -4.23 6.28 1.12
N LYS A 12 -5.22 6.92 0.50
CA LYS A 12 -4.98 8.02 -0.46
C LYS A 12 -4.59 9.32 0.21
N ASN A 13 -5.23 9.67 1.33
CA ASN A 13 -5.16 11.01 1.90
C ASN A 13 -4.27 11.08 3.16
N PHE A 14 -3.71 9.96 3.62
CA PHE A 14 -2.79 9.97 4.76
C PHE A 14 -1.56 9.08 4.52
N LEU A 15 -1.77 7.78 4.23
CA LEU A 15 -0.66 6.82 4.11
C LEU A 15 0.06 6.82 2.75
N GLY A 16 -0.39 7.66 1.81
CA GLY A 16 0.13 7.72 0.45
C GLY A 16 1.19 8.81 0.27
N ASN A 17 1.23 9.37 -0.95
CA ASN A 17 2.22 10.38 -1.33
C ASN A 17 1.93 11.78 -0.75
N HIS A 18 0.79 11.97 -0.12
CA HIS A 18 0.34 13.26 0.40
C HIS A 18 -0.46 13.07 1.68
N LYS A 19 -0.24 13.96 2.64
CA LYS A 19 -0.93 14.00 3.93
C LYS A 19 -1.95 15.14 3.92
N ALA A 20 -3.23 14.79 3.74
CA ALA A 20 -4.29 15.79 3.70
C ALA A 20 -4.44 16.53 5.02
N GLU A 21 -4.77 17.82 4.99
CA GLU A 21 -4.97 18.65 6.19
C GLU A 21 -5.98 18.04 7.18
N ASN A 22 -7.00 17.35 6.67
CA ASN A 22 -8.02 16.68 7.48
C ASN A 22 -7.63 15.26 7.94
N TYR A 23 -6.36 14.85 7.85
CA TYR A 23 -5.90 13.49 8.19
C TYR A 23 -6.31 13.03 9.59
N ARG A 24 -6.31 13.94 10.58
CA ARG A 24 -6.75 13.64 11.95
C ARG A 24 -8.19 13.15 11.99
N GLN A 25 -9.06 13.77 11.19
CA GLN A 25 -10.46 13.38 11.10
C GLN A 25 -10.61 12.01 10.43
N ILE A 26 -9.85 11.75 9.36
CA ILE A 26 -9.84 10.47 8.64
C ILE A 26 -9.44 9.33 9.58
N VAL A 27 -8.34 9.50 10.34
CA VAL A 27 -7.87 8.50 11.31
C VAL A 27 -8.87 8.35 12.47
N SER A 28 -9.43 9.45 12.98
CA SER A 28 -10.46 9.41 14.04
C SER A 28 -11.70 8.62 13.61
N ASN A 29 -12.20 8.83 12.38
CA ASN A 29 -13.33 8.10 11.83
C ASN A 29 -13.04 6.59 11.72
N LEU A 30 -11.83 6.24 11.26
CA LEU A 30 -11.38 4.85 11.18
C LEU A 30 -11.37 4.18 12.57
N LEU A 31 -10.77 4.83 13.57
CA LEU A 31 -10.68 4.32 14.94
C LEU A 31 -12.05 4.12 15.57
N LYS A 32 -12.98 5.07 15.36
CA LYS A 32 -14.38 4.93 15.79
C LYS A 32 -15.04 3.71 15.14
N GLY A 33 -14.83 3.51 13.84
CA GLY A 33 -15.33 2.35 13.12
C GLY A 33 -14.84 1.02 13.72
N TYR A 34 -13.53 0.90 13.98
CA TYR A 34 -12.98 -0.29 14.64
C TYR A 34 -13.57 -0.53 16.04
N LYS A 35 -13.74 0.53 16.82
CA LYS A 35 -14.37 0.45 18.15
C LYS A 35 -15.82 -0.03 18.07
N THR A 36 -16.62 0.53 17.15
CA THR A 36 -18.02 0.11 16.95
C THR A 36 -18.13 -1.35 16.51
N MET A 37 -17.14 -1.86 15.77
CA MET A 37 -17.08 -3.27 15.37
C MET A 37 -16.58 -4.20 16.49
N GLY A 38 -16.26 -3.68 17.68
CA GLY A 38 -15.70 -4.47 18.78
C GLY A 38 -14.30 -5.02 18.49
N CYS A 39 -13.56 -4.40 17.55
CA CYS A 39 -12.21 -4.84 17.23
C CYS A 39 -11.22 -4.44 18.33
N ASN A 40 -10.38 -5.38 18.75
CA ASN A 40 -9.25 -5.07 19.61
C ASN A 40 -8.23 -4.20 18.87
N MET A 41 -7.58 -3.30 19.61
CA MET A 41 -6.55 -2.41 19.05
C MET A 41 -5.28 -3.21 18.81
N SER A 42 -4.93 -3.43 17.54
CA SER A 42 -3.65 -4.02 17.18
C SER A 42 -2.50 -3.06 17.45
N LEU A 43 -1.28 -3.57 17.56
CA LEU A 43 -0.07 -2.76 17.73
C LEU A 43 0.06 -1.69 16.63
N LYS A 44 -0.28 -2.03 15.39
CA LYS A 44 -0.26 -1.08 14.25
C LYS A 44 -1.23 0.09 14.44
N ILE A 45 -2.46 -0.20 14.90
CA ILE A 45 -3.46 0.84 15.17
C ILE A 45 -3.05 1.70 16.38
N HIS A 46 -2.46 1.09 17.40
CA HIS A 46 -1.91 1.80 18.54
C HIS A 46 -0.79 2.75 18.11
N PHE A 47 0.18 2.26 17.33
CA PHE A 47 1.29 3.06 16.80
C PHE A 47 0.79 4.22 15.93
N LEU A 48 -0.13 3.95 15.00
CA LEU A 48 -0.76 4.95 14.15
C LEU A 48 -1.41 6.08 14.97
N ARG A 49 -2.12 5.73 16.06
CA ARG A 49 -2.77 6.73 16.93
C ARG A 49 -1.76 7.53 17.75
N SER A 50 -0.78 6.85 18.36
CA SER A 50 0.18 7.47 19.28
C SER A 50 1.21 8.35 18.57
N HIS A 51 1.54 8.02 17.33
CA HIS A 51 2.55 8.75 16.55
C HIS A 51 1.97 9.51 15.36
N LEU A 52 0.67 9.79 15.38
CA LEU A 52 -0.07 10.35 14.25
C LEU A 52 0.58 11.61 13.66
N ASP A 53 1.09 12.49 14.52
CA ASP A 53 1.65 13.78 14.13
C ASP A 53 3.14 13.70 13.73
N PHE A 54 3.80 12.56 13.96
CA PHE A 54 5.20 12.32 13.60
C PHE A 54 5.38 11.84 12.16
N PHE A 55 4.30 11.42 11.50
CA PHE A 55 4.38 10.95 10.12
C PHE A 55 4.71 12.12 9.16
N PRO A 56 5.71 11.94 8.26
CA PRO A 56 6.05 12.94 7.26
C PRO A 56 4.91 13.17 6.27
N GLU A 57 5.06 14.24 5.49
CA GLU A 57 4.06 14.67 4.50
C GLU A 57 3.85 13.67 3.36
N ASN A 58 4.90 12.94 3.00
CA ASN A 58 4.87 11.92 1.96
C ASN A 58 5.37 10.59 2.53
N LEU A 59 4.43 9.70 2.83
CA LEU A 59 4.73 8.36 3.34
C LEU A 59 5.01 7.36 2.23
N GLY A 60 4.49 7.57 1.03
CA GLY A 60 4.75 6.71 -0.12
C GLY A 60 6.23 6.65 -0.52
N LEU A 61 7.02 7.70 -0.23
CA LEU A 61 8.48 7.67 -0.41
C LEU A 61 9.21 6.77 0.59
N LEU A 62 8.63 6.51 1.75
CA LEU A 62 9.21 5.70 2.82
C LEU A 62 8.56 4.31 2.92
N SER A 63 7.48 4.08 2.17
CA SER A 63 6.75 2.83 2.21
C SER A 63 7.52 1.76 1.42
N ASP A 64 7.34 0.50 1.85
CA ASP A 64 7.84 -0.65 1.10
C ASP A 64 6.85 -1.09 0.00
N GLU A 65 6.02 -0.18 -0.51
CA GLU A 65 4.99 -0.50 -1.51
C GLU A 65 5.61 -1.10 -2.78
N HIS A 66 6.80 -0.63 -3.17
CA HIS A 66 7.53 -1.17 -4.31
C HIS A 66 8.10 -2.58 -4.02
N GLY A 67 8.58 -2.84 -2.80
CA GLY A 67 9.05 -4.18 -2.41
C GLY A 67 7.91 -5.19 -2.36
N GLU A 68 6.79 -4.82 -1.75
CA GLU A 68 5.58 -5.65 -1.72
C GLU A 68 5.04 -5.92 -3.14
N ARG A 69 5.07 -4.92 -4.03
CA ARG A 69 4.70 -5.10 -5.43
C ARG A 69 5.64 -6.06 -6.14
N PHE A 70 6.96 -5.91 -5.92
CA PHE A 70 7.96 -6.83 -6.45
C PHE A 70 7.67 -8.27 -6.02
N HIS A 71 7.38 -8.53 -4.75
CA HIS A 71 7.04 -9.87 -4.26
C HIS A 71 5.81 -10.46 -4.97
N GLN A 72 4.76 -9.66 -5.21
CA GLN A 72 3.58 -10.11 -5.95
C GLN A 72 3.91 -10.43 -7.41
N ASP A 73 4.68 -9.58 -8.08
CA ASP A 73 5.04 -9.77 -9.49
C ASP A 73 5.96 -10.99 -9.67
N ILE A 74 6.89 -11.22 -8.74
CA ILE A 74 7.73 -12.43 -8.73
C ILE A 74 6.89 -13.68 -8.47
N SER A 75 5.97 -13.66 -7.50
CA SER A 75 5.10 -14.81 -7.23
C SER A 75 4.26 -15.19 -8.48
N ASN A 76 3.74 -14.19 -9.19
CA ASN A 76 3.04 -14.40 -10.46
C ASN A 76 3.95 -14.96 -11.56
N MET A 77 5.22 -14.54 -11.62
CA MET A 77 6.20 -15.09 -12.55
C MET A 77 6.55 -16.53 -12.23
N GLU A 78 6.82 -16.86 -10.96
CA GLU A 78 7.11 -18.22 -10.51
C GLU A 78 5.95 -19.16 -10.84
N ALA A 79 4.70 -18.73 -10.61
CA ALA A 79 3.51 -19.51 -10.97
C ALA A 79 3.46 -19.81 -12.48
N ARG A 80 3.68 -18.79 -13.34
CA ARG A 80 3.71 -18.96 -14.80
C ARG A 80 4.79 -19.91 -15.28
N TYR A 81 5.93 -19.90 -14.60
CA TYR A 81 7.09 -20.72 -14.93
C TYR A 81 7.20 -22.00 -14.11
N GLN A 82 6.16 -22.37 -13.35
CA GLN A 82 6.12 -23.58 -12.51
C GLN A 82 7.32 -23.68 -11.55
N GLY A 83 7.74 -22.55 -10.97
CA GLY A 83 8.89 -22.45 -10.07
C GLY A 83 10.25 -22.54 -10.76
N LYS A 84 10.31 -22.60 -12.10
CA LYS A 84 11.57 -22.68 -12.85
C LYS A 84 12.18 -21.29 -13.03
N TRP A 85 13.22 -21.01 -12.26
CA TRP A 85 14.10 -19.86 -12.47
C TRP A 85 14.98 -20.08 -13.70
N ASN A 86 14.70 -19.36 -14.79
CA ASN A 86 15.48 -19.44 -16.03
C ASN A 86 15.66 -18.05 -16.67
N PRO A 87 16.65 -17.86 -17.58
CA PRO A 87 16.90 -16.56 -18.20
C PRO A 87 15.72 -15.97 -18.98
N LYS A 88 14.81 -16.81 -19.51
CA LYS A 88 13.61 -16.34 -20.22
C LYS A 88 12.60 -15.72 -19.26
N MET A 89 12.42 -16.29 -18.07
CA MET A 89 11.59 -15.70 -17.01
C MET A 89 12.10 -14.30 -16.63
N LEU A 90 13.42 -14.14 -16.46
CA LEU A 90 14.00 -12.84 -16.17
C LEU A 90 13.82 -11.85 -17.34
N ALA A 91 14.01 -12.31 -18.58
CA ALA A 91 13.79 -11.48 -19.76
C ALA A 91 12.33 -11.01 -19.87
N ASP A 92 11.37 -11.90 -19.65
CA ASP A 92 9.92 -11.58 -19.63
C ASP A 92 9.56 -10.62 -18.51
N TYR A 93 10.19 -10.76 -17.34
CA TYR A 93 10.03 -9.82 -16.24
C TYR A 93 10.55 -8.43 -16.58
N CYS A 94 11.78 -8.33 -17.08
CA CYS A 94 12.32 -7.07 -17.57
C CYS A 94 11.45 -6.45 -18.68
N TRP A 95 10.92 -7.26 -19.58
CA TRP A 95 10.00 -6.81 -20.63
C TRP A 95 8.69 -6.24 -20.06
N THR A 96 8.08 -6.95 -19.11
CA THR A 96 6.85 -6.51 -18.43
C THR A 96 7.07 -5.18 -17.72
N LEU A 97 8.15 -5.05 -16.94
CA LEU A 97 8.52 -3.80 -16.27
C LEU A 97 8.71 -2.64 -17.26
N LYS A 98 9.43 -2.84 -18.37
CA LYS A 98 9.64 -1.80 -19.39
C LYS A 98 8.33 -1.30 -19.99
N ARG A 99 7.39 -2.21 -20.26
CA ARG A 99 6.08 -1.84 -20.81
C ARG A 99 5.28 -1.01 -19.82
N ASP A 100 5.22 -1.43 -18.56
CA ASP A 100 4.39 -0.79 -17.54
C ASP A 100 4.93 0.62 -17.20
N ILE A 101 6.27 0.78 -17.13
CA ILE A 101 6.91 2.10 -16.98
C ILE A 101 6.55 3.03 -18.15
N THR A 102 6.48 2.50 -19.37
CA THR A 102 6.17 3.30 -20.56
C THR A 102 4.71 3.77 -20.53
N GLN A 103 3.79 2.91 -20.11
CA GLN A 103 2.36 3.28 -19.97
C GLN A 103 2.14 4.33 -18.88
N ALA A 104 2.87 4.25 -17.76
CA ALA A 104 2.77 5.23 -16.67
C ALA A 104 3.22 6.65 -17.07
N LYS A 105 4.11 6.79 -18.06
CA LYS A 105 4.57 8.11 -18.57
C LYS A 105 3.58 8.77 -19.54
N HIS A 106 2.61 8.02 -20.05
CA HIS A 106 1.60 8.51 -21.00
C HIS A 106 0.22 8.70 -20.34
N SER A 107 0.15 8.65 -19.01
CA SER A 107 -1.07 8.84 -18.21
C SER A 107 -1.03 10.11 -17.38
#